data_AF-A0A9E3XIX7-F1
#
_entry.id   AF-A0A9E3XIX7-F1
#
_cell.length_a   1.000
_cell.length_b   1.000
_cell.length_c   1.000
_cell.angle_alpha   90.00
_cell.angle_beta   90.00
_cell.angle_gamma   90.00
#
_symmetry.space_group_name_H-M   'P 1'
#
loop_
_entity.id
_entity.type
_entity.pdbx_description
1 polymer ?
#
loop_
_entity_poly.entity_id
_entity_poly.type
_entity_poly.pdbx_seq_one_letter_code
_entity_poly.pdbx_strand_id
1 'polypeptide(L)'
;MVLQPSNGLISFRYDASETDAVLTELERQWRAMAPDQPFSYRFMDESFAQMYQAEQRVGRIAGIFALLSVFVSCLGLFGLASYATEQRTKEIGIRKVLGASVTGIVGLLSKDFLKLVGIALLIAIPLAFYGMKQWLADFAYRIPMDWGLFVLA
;
A
#
# COMPACT_ATOMS: atom_id res chain seq x y z
N MET A 1 0.28 20.61 11.01
CA MET A 1 -1.18 20.52 11.22
C MET A 1 -1.58 21.72 12.05
N VAL A 2 -1.88 22.84 11.38
CA VAL A 2 -2.26 24.10 12.03
C VAL A 2 -3.75 24.00 12.31
N LEU A 3 -4.13 23.91 13.59
CA LEU A 3 -5.52 23.99 14.00
C LEU A 3 -6.00 25.42 13.75
N GLN A 4 -6.79 25.59 12.68
CA GLN A 4 -7.52 26.81 12.35
C GLN A 4 -8.40 27.21 13.57
N PRO A 5 -8.59 28.51 13.88
CA PRO A 5 -9.42 28.92 15.00
C PRO A 5 -10.84 28.38 14.83
N SER A 6 -11.38 27.69 15.84
CA SER A 6 -12.74 27.18 15.80
C SER A 6 -13.74 28.34 15.92
N ASN A 7 -14.10 28.93 14.79
CA ASN A 7 -15.35 29.67 14.67
C ASN A 7 -16.47 28.64 14.80
N GLY A 8 -17.48 28.91 15.63
CA GLY A 8 -18.52 27.97 16.07
C GLY A 8 -19.20 27.20 14.94
N LEU A 9 -18.63 26.07 14.56
CA LEU A 9 -19.16 25.14 13.58
C LEU A 9 -20.18 24.25 14.29
N ILE A 10 -21.44 24.35 13.87
CA ILE A 10 -22.50 23.46 14.32
C ILE A 10 -22.63 22.32 13.30
N SER A 11 -22.57 21.09 13.78
CA SER A 11 -22.77 19.91 12.92
C SER A 11 -24.18 19.37 13.12
N PHE A 12 -24.86 19.09 12.02
CA PHE A 12 -26.21 18.52 12.01
C PHE A 12 -26.19 17.23 11.20
N ARG A 13 -26.77 16.17 11.76
CA ARG A 13 -27.01 14.92 11.04
C ARG A 13 -28.47 14.90 10.60
N TYR A 14 -28.69 14.59 9.33
CA TYR A 14 -30.00 14.50 8.71
C TYR A 14 -29.99 13.38 7.66
N ASP A 15 -31.16 12.95 7.21
CA ASP A 15 -31.29 11.94 6.15
C ASP A 15 -31.03 12.56 4.77
N ALA A 16 -30.22 11.88 3.95
CA ALA A 16 -29.77 12.39 2.65
C ALA A 16 -30.93 12.70 1.67
N SER A 17 -32.11 12.09 1.86
CA SER A 17 -33.31 12.35 1.06
C SER A 17 -33.95 13.72 1.32
N GLU A 18 -33.64 14.39 2.44
CA GLU A 18 -34.27 15.65 2.86
C GLU A 18 -33.32 16.86 2.82
N THR A 19 -32.17 16.71 2.14
CA THR A 19 -31.08 17.71 2.10
C THR A 19 -31.58 19.12 1.78
N ASP A 20 -32.37 19.29 0.72
CA ASP A 20 -32.85 20.61 0.28
C ASP A 20 -33.83 21.24 1.29
N ALA A 21 -34.69 20.43 1.90
CA ALA A 21 -35.66 20.87 2.90
C ALA A 21 -34.95 21.33 4.18
N VAL A 22 -33.96 20.56 4.64
CA VAL A 22 -33.15 20.87 5.81
C VAL A 22 -32.29 22.13 5.58
N LEU A 23 -31.66 22.26 4.41
CA LEU A 23 -30.86 23.45 4.08
C LEU A 23 -31.71 24.72 4.04
N THR A 24 -32.90 24.65 3.43
CA THR A 24 -33.83 25.78 3.36
C THR A 24 -34.29 26.21 4.75
N GLU A 25 -34.60 25.26 5.62
CA GLU A 25 -35.00 25.54 7.01
C GLU A 25 -33.85 26.14 7.83
N LEU A 26 -32.63 25.58 7.69
CA LEU A 26 -31.44 26.08 8.36
C LEU A 26 -31.08 27.50 7.91
N GLU A 27 -31.15 27.79 6.61
CA GLU A 27 -30.90 29.13 6.08
C GLU A 27 -31.92 30.14 6.62
N ARG A 28 -33.20 29.75 6.66
CA ARG A 28 -34.29 30.59 7.19
C ARG A 28 -34.05 30.95 8.66
N GLN A 29 -33.75 29.95 9.49
CA GLN A 29 -33.48 30.19 10.91
C GLN A 29 -32.18 30.97 11.13
N TRP A 30 -31.15 30.72 10.33
CA TRP A 30 -29.88 31.45 10.40
C TRP A 30 -30.07 32.94 10.09
N ARG A 31 -30.79 33.28 9.02
CA ARG A 31 -31.09 34.67 8.65
C ARG A 31 -31.91 35.41 9.72
N ALA A 32 -32.76 34.69 10.46
CA ALA A 32 -33.54 35.25 11.56
C ALA A 32 -32.67 35.56 12.80
N MET A 33 -31.65 34.75 13.06
CA MET A 33 -30.76 34.91 14.22
C MET A 33 -29.55 35.81 13.94
N ALA A 34 -29.01 35.81 12.72
CA ALA A 34 -27.79 36.51 12.35
C ALA A 34 -27.88 37.12 10.92
N PRO A 35 -28.70 38.17 10.72
CA PRO A 35 -28.95 38.75 9.40
C PRO A 35 -27.71 39.38 8.74
N ASP A 36 -26.72 39.82 9.52
CA ASP A 36 -25.48 40.43 9.01
C ASP A 36 -24.39 39.42 8.61
N GLN A 37 -24.62 38.11 8.77
CA GLN A 37 -23.64 37.07 8.42
C GLN A 37 -24.13 36.16 7.29
N PRO A 38 -23.33 35.95 6.23
CA PRO A 38 -23.70 35.04 5.14
C PRO A 38 -23.78 33.60 5.66
N PHE A 39 -24.86 32.89 5.28
CA PHE A 39 -25.01 31.47 5.58
C PHE A 39 -23.94 30.68 4.82
N SER A 40 -23.05 30.02 5.56
CA SER A 40 -22.00 29.17 4.98
C SER A 40 -22.15 27.75 5.52
N TYR A 41 -22.16 26.78 4.62
CA TYR A 41 -22.25 25.37 4.95
C TYR A 41 -21.20 24.59 4.17
N ARG A 42 -20.85 23.41 4.68
CA ARG A 42 -19.96 22.46 4.00
C ARG A 42 -20.44 21.06 4.31
N PHE A 43 -20.65 20.25 3.28
CA PHE A 43 -20.96 18.84 3.48
C PHE A 43 -19.73 18.10 4.02
N MET A 44 -19.91 17.38 5.12
CA MET A 44 -18.83 16.55 5.67
C MET A 44 -18.41 15.46 4.70
N ASP A 45 -19.35 14.88 3.95
CA ASP A 45 -19.06 13.80 2.98
C ASP A 45 -18.14 14.25 1.86
N GLU A 46 -18.35 15.45 1.31
CA GLU A 46 -17.46 16.02 0.29
C GLU A 46 -16.06 16.29 0.87
N SER A 47 -15.98 16.77 2.11
CA SER A 47 -14.69 17.02 2.77
C SER A 47 -13.91 15.73 3.04
N PHE A 48 -14.60 14.66 3.47
CA PHE A 48 -14.00 13.34 3.63
C PHE A 48 -13.61 12.73 2.29
N ALA A 49 -14.45 12.86 1.26
CA ALA A 49 -14.15 12.38 -0.08
C ALA A 49 -12.88 13.04 -0.65
N GLN A 50 -12.71 14.35 -0.44
CA GLN A 50 -11.49 15.06 -0.85
C GLN A 50 -10.24 14.58 -0.09
N MET A 51 -10.33 14.32 1.22
CA MET A 51 -9.23 13.72 1.98
C MET A 51 -8.88 12.32 1.45
N TYR A 52 -9.87 11.46 1.22
CA TYR A 52 -9.66 10.10 0.72
C TYR A 52 -9.08 10.07 -0.70
N GLN A 53 -9.42 11.03 -1.56
CA GLN A 53 -8.86 11.07 -2.92
C GLN A 53 -7.35 11.29 -2.94
N ALA A 54 -6.82 12.09 -2.01
CA ALA A 54 -5.38 12.29 -1.89
C ALA A 54 -4.68 10.99 -1.48
N GLU A 55 -5.23 10.29 -0.48
CA GLU A 55 -4.70 9.00 -0.01
C GLU A 55 -4.76 7.91 -1.10
N GLN A 56 -5.90 7.78 -1.79
CA GLN A 56 -6.05 6.82 -2.88
C GLN A 56 -5.08 7.08 -4.04
N ARG A 57 -4.81 8.35 -4.35
CA ARG A 57 -3.84 8.72 -5.40
C ARG A 57 -2.43 8.30 -5.01
N VAL A 58 -2.03 8.57 -3.77
CA VAL A 58 -0.72 8.14 -3.24
C VAL A 58 -0.62 6.62 -3.24
N GLY A 59 -1.66 5.92 -2.76
CA GLY A 59 -1.71 4.45 -2.77
C GLY A 59 -1.60 3.87 -4.18
N ARG A 60 -2.27 4.47 -5.17
CA ARG A 60 -2.19 4.04 -6.57
C ARG A 60 -0.79 4.23 -7.15
N ILE A 61 -0.17 5.39 -6.90
CA ILE A 61 1.20 5.66 -7.35
C ILE A 61 2.18 4.68 -6.70
N ALA A 62 2.09 4.50 -5.37
CA ALA A 62 2.91 3.56 -4.63
C ALA A 62 2.74 2.12 -5.14
N GLY A 63 1.51 1.69 -5.45
CA GLY A 63 1.23 0.37 -6.03
C GLY A 63 1.88 0.16 -7.39
N ILE A 64 1.86 1.17 -8.26
CA ILE A 64 2.55 1.11 -9.57
C ILE A 64 4.06 1.00 -9.37
N PHE A 65 4.64 1.81 -8.48
CA PHE A 65 6.07 1.73 -8.18
C PHE A 65 6.47 0.39 -7.55
N ALA A 66 5.64 -0.17 -6.67
CA ALA A 66 5.87 -1.49 -6.10
C ALA A 66 5.89 -2.57 -7.20
N LEU A 67 4.93 -2.54 -8.13
CA LEU A 67 4.88 -3.45 -9.27
C LEU A 67 6.13 -3.31 -10.17
N LEU A 68 6.51 -2.08 -10.49
CA LEU A 68 7.72 -1.82 -11.28
C LEU A 68 8.98 -2.27 -10.56
N SER A 69 9.07 -2.04 -9.24
CA SER A 69 10.20 -2.49 -8.43
C SER A 69 10.32 -4.01 -8.47
N VAL A 70 9.22 -4.74 -8.29
CA VAL A 70 9.20 -6.21 -8.41
C VAL A 70 9.66 -6.64 -9.80
N PHE A 71 9.14 -6.00 -10.86
CA PHE A 71 9.50 -6.31 -12.23
C PHE A 71 11.01 -6.14 -12.51
N VAL A 72 11.58 -5.00 -12.11
CA VAL A 72 13.02 -4.73 -12.26
C VAL A 72 13.86 -5.68 -11.41
N SER A 73 13.43 -5.98 -10.18
CA SER A 73 14.10 -6.97 -9.33
C SER A 73 14.12 -8.36 -9.97
N CYS A 74 13.02 -8.80 -10.61
CA CYS A 74 12.98 -10.06 -11.34
C CYS A 74 13.95 -10.08 -12.52
N LEU A 75 14.06 -8.98 -13.28
CA LEU A 75 15.04 -8.87 -14.37
C LEU A 75 16.48 -8.93 -13.87
N GLY A 76 16.79 -8.24 -12.77
CA GLY A 76 18.12 -8.31 -12.15
C GLY A 76 18.47 -9.71 -11.67
N LEU A 77 17.51 -10.38 -11.03
CA LEU A 77 17.65 -11.76 -10.57
C LEU A 77 17.87 -12.74 -11.73
N PHE A 78 17.12 -12.57 -12.82
CA PHE A 78 17.28 -13.35 -14.06
C PHE A 78 18.66 -13.11 -14.70
N GLY A 79 19.15 -11.87 -14.71
CA GLY A 79 20.49 -11.53 -15.19
C GLY A 79 21.59 -12.23 -14.37
N LEU A 80 21.47 -12.20 -13.04
CA LEU A 80 22.39 -12.90 -12.14
C LEU A 80 22.37 -14.42 -12.36
N ALA A 81 21.18 -15.01 -12.53
CA ALA A 81 21.04 -16.44 -12.82
C ALA A 81 21.67 -16.83 -14.16
N SER A 82 21.49 -16.00 -15.19
CA SER A 82 22.09 -16.20 -16.52
C SER A 82 23.62 -16.11 -16.46
N TYR A 83 24.16 -15.10 -15.78
CA TYR A 83 25.60 -14.95 -15.58
C TYR A 83 26.22 -16.11 -14.80
N ALA A 84 25.58 -16.55 -13.71
CA ALA A 84 26.03 -17.70 -12.93
C ALA A 84 26.03 -19.00 -13.75
N THR A 85 25.04 -19.15 -14.63
CA THR A 85 24.97 -20.30 -15.56
C THR A 85 26.12 -20.24 -16.57
N GLU A 86 26.38 -19.07 -17.15
CA GLU A 86 27.47 -18.86 -18.11
C GLU A 86 28.83 -19.21 -17.47
N GLN A 87 29.08 -18.74 -16.25
CA GLN A 87 30.32 -18.97 -15.53
C GLN A 87 30.54 -20.46 -15.19
N ARG A 88 29.47 -21.23 -14.96
CA ARG A 88 29.50 -22.67 -14.69
C ARG A 88 29.34 -23.55 -15.95
N THR A 89 29.30 -22.96 -17.15
CA THR A 89 29.05 -23.70 -18.41
C THR A 89 30.04 -24.84 -18.64
N LYS A 90 31.32 -24.65 -18.31
CA LYS A 90 32.36 -25.68 -18.48
C LYS A 90 32.11 -26.91 -17.60
N GLU A 91 31.77 -26.70 -16.32
CA GLU A 91 31.44 -27.78 -15.38
C GLU A 91 30.16 -28.51 -15.78
N ILE A 92 29.15 -27.73 -16.20
CA ILE A 92 27.85 -28.23 -16.68
C ILE A 92 28.06 -29.10 -17.93
N GLY A 93 28.90 -28.66 -18.87
CA GLY A 93 29.23 -29.39 -20.10
C GLY A 93 29.92 -30.73 -19.83
N ILE A 94 30.91 -30.75 -18.93
CA ILE A 94 31.60 -32.00 -18.54
C ILE A 94 30.61 -32.97 -17.89
N ARG A 95 29.77 -32.51 -16.95
CA ARG A 95 28.75 -33.36 -16.31
C ARG A 95 27.71 -33.90 -17.30
N LYS A 96 27.31 -33.11 -18.29
CA LYS A 96 26.34 -33.54 -19.33
C LYS A 96 26.90 -34.67 -20.20
N VAL A 97 28.17 -34.57 -20.60
CA VAL A 97 28.84 -35.62 -21.39
C VAL A 97 29.03 -36.90 -20.56
N LEU A 98 29.22 -36.77 -19.25
CA LEU A 98 29.28 -37.89 -18.30
C LEU A 98 27.90 -38.51 -17.96
N GLY A 99 26.83 -38.10 -18.65
CA GLY A 99 25.49 -38.69 -18.49
C GLY A 99 24.60 -38.04 -17.44
N ALA A 100 24.96 -36.86 -16.91
CA ALA A 100 24.09 -36.15 -15.98
C ALA A 100 22.81 -35.65 -16.67
N SER A 101 21.65 -35.87 -16.01
CA SER A 101 20.36 -35.39 -16.51
C SER A 101 20.25 -33.87 -16.41
N VAL A 102 19.56 -33.25 -17.37
CA VAL A 102 19.30 -31.80 -17.40
C VAL A 102 18.61 -31.35 -16.11
N THR A 103 17.67 -32.14 -15.60
CA THR A 103 16.93 -31.89 -14.36
C THR A 103 17.84 -31.84 -13.13
N GLY A 104 18.88 -32.67 -13.07
CA GLY A 104 19.85 -32.66 -11.96
C GLY A 104 20.70 -31.38 -11.94
N ILE A 105 21.03 -30.84 -13.11
CA ILE A 105 21.80 -29.60 -13.22
C ILE A 105 20.93 -28.39 -12.86
N VAL A 106 19.70 -28.34 -13.38
CA VAL A 106 18.72 -27.29 -13.04
C VAL A 106 18.43 -27.31 -11.53
N GLY A 107 18.20 -28.48 -10.94
CA GLY A 107 17.95 -28.60 -9.50
C GLY A 107 19.10 -28.12 -8.63
N LEU A 108 20.35 -28.39 -9.01
CA LEU A 108 21.53 -27.91 -8.28
C LEU A 108 21.63 -26.38 -8.32
N LEU A 109 21.46 -25.80 -9.51
CA LEU A 109 21.49 -24.34 -9.70
C LEU A 109 20.33 -23.65 -8.95
N SER A 110 19.12 -24.19 -9.07
CA SER A 110 17.94 -23.67 -8.38
C SER A 110 18.08 -23.75 -6.86
N LYS A 111 18.71 -24.80 -6.31
CA LYS A 111 18.89 -24.97 -4.87
C LYS A 111 19.83 -23.94 -4.26
N ASP A 112 20.97 -23.68 -4.90
CA ASP A 112 21.93 -22.65 -4.45
C ASP A 112 21.24 -21.27 -4.43
N PHE A 113 20.41 -21.01 -5.43
CA PHE A 113 19.70 -19.75 -5.59
C PHE A 113 18.52 -19.59 -4.63
N LEU A 114 17.67 -20.62 -4.49
CA LEU A 114 16.55 -20.64 -3.53
C LEU A 114 17.03 -20.51 -2.08
N LYS A 115 18.21 -21.03 -1.75
CA LYS A 115 18.79 -20.87 -0.42
C LYS A 115 19.05 -19.39 -0.09
N LEU A 116 19.61 -18.64 -1.05
CA LEU A 116 19.84 -17.20 -0.88
C LEU A 116 18.52 -16.42 -0.80
N VAL A 117 17.54 -16.77 -1.66
CA VAL A 117 16.19 -16.16 -1.62
C VAL A 117 15.49 -16.43 -0.28
N GLY A 118 15.60 -17.65 0.26
CA GLY A 118 15.04 -18.01 1.55
C GLY A 118 15.64 -17.21 2.71
N ILE A 119 16.96 -16.99 2.71
CA ILE A 119 17.62 -16.12 3.70
C ILE A 119 17.15 -14.68 3.57
N ALA A 120 17.02 -14.18 2.33
CA ALA A 120 16.50 -12.83 2.09
C ALA A 120 15.06 -12.68 2.61
N LEU A 121 14.19 -13.67 2.38
CA LEU A 121 12.81 -13.68 2.90
C LEU A 121 12.76 -13.68 4.42
N LEU A 122 13.60 -14.47 5.09
CA LEU A 122 13.67 -14.51 6.56
C LEU A 122 14.04 -13.17 7.18
N ILE A 123 14.78 -12.33 6.46
CA ILE A 123 15.15 -10.98 6.92
C ILE A 123 14.10 -9.95 6.48
N ALA A 124 13.59 -10.07 5.25
CA ALA A 124 12.63 -9.14 4.67
C ALA A 124 11.28 -9.14 5.41
N ILE A 125 10.76 -10.31 5.78
CA ILE A 125 9.47 -10.45 6.46
C ILE A 125 9.43 -9.68 7.81
N PRO A 126 10.35 -9.92 8.77
CA PRO A 126 10.32 -9.21 10.05
C PRO A 126 10.59 -7.70 9.88
N LEU A 127 11.43 -7.32 8.92
CA LEU A 127 11.70 -5.91 8.64
C LEU A 127 10.46 -5.19 8.08
N ALA A 128 9.76 -5.83 7.14
CA ALA A 128 8.49 -5.33 6.59
C ALA A 128 7.41 -5.24 7.67
N PHE A 129 7.30 -6.25 8.54
CA PHE A 129 6.38 -6.24 9.67
C PHE A 129 6.66 -5.07 10.62
N TYR A 130 7.92 -4.85 10.99
CA TYR A 130 8.30 -3.73 11.85
C TYR A 130 7.98 -2.37 11.21
N GLY A 131 8.31 -2.20 9.92
CA GLY A 131 8.00 -0.98 9.17
C GLY A 131 6.50 -0.70 9.09
N MET A 132 5.70 -1.72 8.81
CA MET A 132 4.24 -1.60 8.73
C MET A 132 3.62 -1.30 10.10
N LYS A 133 4.15 -1.90 11.18
CA LYS A 133 3.68 -1.64 12.55
C LYS A 133 3.95 -0.19 12.97
N GLN A 134 5.13 0.34 12.64
CA GLN A 134 5.48 1.73 12.92
C GLN A 134 4.59 2.68 12.11
N TRP A 135 4.37 2.39 10.83
CA TRP A 135 3.51 3.20 9.97
C TRP A 135 2.05 3.23 10.45
N LEU A 136 1.51 2.08 10.86
CA LEU A 136 0.15 1.99 11.43
C LEU A 136 0.00 2.66 12.80
N ALA A 137 1.10 2.93 13.51
CA ALA A 137 1.04 3.58 14.82
C ALA A 137 0.62 5.06 14.73
N ASP A 138 0.85 5.72 13.58
CA ASP A 138 0.47 7.11 13.35
C ASP A 138 -1.04 7.28 13.05
N PHE A 139 -1.79 6.18 12.89
CA PHE A 139 -3.22 6.21 12.60
C PHE A 139 -4.07 5.99 13.87
N ALA A 140 -5.06 6.86 14.09
CA ALA A 140 -5.97 6.79 15.25
C ALA A 140 -6.87 5.54 15.24
N TYR A 141 -7.20 5.00 14.05
CA TYR A 141 -7.93 3.75 13.88
C TYR A 141 -7.00 2.75 13.18
N ARG A 142 -6.54 1.73 13.91
CA ARG A 142 -5.55 0.75 13.43
C ARG A 142 -6.15 -0.65 13.36
N ILE A 143 -5.80 -1.37 12.31
CA ILE A 143 -6.16 -2.79 12.17
C ILE A 143 -5.16 -3.61 13.01
N PRO A 144 -5.61 -4.55 13.86
CA PRO A 144 -4.69 -5.46 14.55
C PRO A 144 -3.96 -6.29 13.50
N MET A 145 -2.63 -6.16 13.45
CA MET A 145 -1.80 -6.87 12.50
C MET A 145 -1.57 -8.29 13.02
N ASP A 146 -2.41 -9.23 12.57
CA ASP A 146 -2.27 -10.64 12.88
C ASP A 146 -1.15 -11.27 12.03
N TRP A 147 -0.33 -12.13 12.63
CA TRP A 147 0.77 -12.81 11.94
C TRP A 147 0.26 -13.69 10.78
N GLY A 148 -1.01 -14.12 10.83
CA GLY A 148 -1.66 -14.89 9.78
C GLY A 148 -1.65 -14.23 8.39
N LEU A 149 -1.56 -12.90 8.31
CA LEU A 149 -1.56 -12.17 7.04
C LEU A 149 -0.29 -12.43 6.20
N PHE A 150 0.84 -12.75 6.85
CA PHE A 150 2.11 -13.03 6.18
C PHE A 150 2.28 -14.51 5.80
N VAL A 151 1.46 -15.41 6.35
CA VAL A 151 1.51 -16.85 6.04
C VAL A 151 0.59 -17.19 4.86
N LEU A 152 -0.46 -16.38 4.62
CA LEU A 152 -1.45 -16.58 3.57
C LEU A 152 -1.21 -15.74 2.29
N ALA A 153 -0.29 -14.78 2.33
CA ALA A 153 0.10 -13.93 1.19
C ALA A 153 1.31 -14.52 0.46
#